data_AF-A0A9D1JQC2-F1
#
_entry.id   AF-A0A9D1JQC2-F1
#
_cell.length_a   1.000
_cell.length_b   1.000
_cell.length_c   1.000
_cell.angle_alpha   90.00
_cell.angle_beta   90.00
_cell.angle_gamma   90.00
#
_symmetry.space_group_name_H-M   'P 1'
#
loop_
_entity.id
_entity.type
_entity.pdbx_description
1 polymer ?
#
loop_
_entity_poly.entity_id
_entity_poly.type
_entity_poly.pdbx_seq_one_letter_code
_entity_poly.pdbx_strand_id
1 'polypeptide(L)'
;MNEKKDSARVRMTKQLLRRAFTQLLLEKPIQNITVRELCEKAQVNRGTFYLHYKDIYDLMESIETQMTQELGDVLIHLDVMPKNSESLVEPYREVFEFLKQNSDICIILLGENSDFAFINRLLNMGKEYSLKQYMECYPMADEKQTEYFYSFISSGYIGLLRQWAANDFRDSATSIAVMAQNLMLGAAKALQMPMKWT
;
A
#
# COMPACT_ATOMS: atom_id res chain seq x y z
N MET A 1 -6.98 -12.57 -32.88
CA MET A 1 -6.17 -13.45 -32.00
C MET A 1 -4.81 -12.85 -31.60
N ASN A 2 -4.43 -11.65 -32.08
CA ASN A 2 -3.12 -11.03 -31.83
C ASN A 2 -3.07 -10.15 -30.56
N GLU A 3 -4.15 -9.41 -30.24
CA GLU A 3 -4.18 -8.46 -29.10
C GLU A 3 -3.94 -9.10 -27.73
N LYS A 4 -4.51 -10.29 -27.48
CA LYS A 4 -4.28 -11.03 -26.21
C LYS A 4 -2.82 -11.45 -26.04
N LYS A 5 -2.12 -11.77 -27.14
CA LYS A 5 -0.74 -12.24 -27.11
C LYS A 5 0.23 -11.07 -26.91
N ASP A 6 -0.06 -9.94 -27.53
CA ASP A 6 0.68 -8.68 -27.31
C ASP A 6 0.46 -8.15 -25.89
N SER A 7 -0.77 -8.20 -25.37
CA SER A 7 -1.09 -7.84 -23.98
C SER A 7 -0.33 -8.70 -22.96
N ALA A 8 -0.26 -10.03 -23.18
CA ALA A 8 0.49 -10.93 -22.30
C ALA A 8 2.00 -10.63 -22.32
N ARG A 9 2.57 -10.34 -23.49
CA ARG A 9 3.98 -9.95 -23.63
C ARG A 9 4.27 -8.63 -22.93
N VAL A 10 3.41 -7.63 -23.10
CA VAL A 10 3.55 -6.33 -22.41
C VAL A 10 3.53 -6.51 -20.89
N ARG A 11 2.58 -7.29 -20.36
CA ARG A 11 2.52 -7.59 -18.92
C ARG A 11 3.79 -8.27 -18.41
N MET A 12 4.30 -9.27 -19.14
CA MET A 12 5.53 -9.96 -18.79
C MET A 12 6.73 -8.99 -18.75
N THR A 13 6.88 -8.16 -19.77
CA THR A 13 7.94 -7.15 -19.82
C THR A 13 7.86 -6.18 -18.64
N LYS A 14 6.67 -5.66 -18.32
CA LYS A 14 6.48 -4.76 -17.18
C LYS A 14 6.84 -5.44 -15.85
N GLN A 15 6.48 -6.71 -15.67
CA GLN A 15 6.84 -7.48 -14.47
C GLN A 15 8.36 -7.69 -14.34
N LEU A 16 9.04 -8.02 -15.44
CA LEU A 16 10.51 -8.16 -15.45
C LEU A 16 11.20 -6.85 -15.09
N LEU A 17 10.75 -5.73 -15.68
CA LEU A 17 11.27 -4.40 -15.40
C LEU A 17 11.02 -3.99 -13.94
N ARG A 18 9.80 -4.18 -13.42
CA ARG A 18 9.46 -3.90 -12.01
C ARG A 18 10.37 -4.68 -11.07
N ARG A 19 10.52 -6.00 -11.27
CA ARG A 19 11.36 -6.84 -10.41
C ARG A 19 12.82 -6.44 -10.44
N ALA A 20 13.37 -6.13 -11.60
CA ALA A 20 14.76 -5.68 -11.71
C ALA A 20 14.95 -4.30 -11.06
N PHE A 21 13.97 -3.41 -11.22
CA PHE A 21 13.99 -2.07 -10.64
C PHE A 21 13.94 -2.10 -9.12
N THR A 22 13.05 -2.89 -8.53
CA THR A 22 12.96 -3.04 -7.07
C THR A 22 14.22 -3.64 -6.46
N GLN A 23 14.83 -4.62 -7.13
CA GLN A 23 16.14 -5.14 -6.70
C GLN A 23 17.23 -4.08 -6.72
N LEU A 24 17.27 -3.22 -7.75
CA LEU A 24 18.25 -2.13 -7.82
C LEU A 24 18.02 -1.06 -6.75
N LEU A 25 16.76 -0.79 -6.40
CA LEU A 25 16.41 0.16 -5.33
C LEU A 25 16.81 -0.33 -3.94
N LEU A 26 16.89 -1.65 -3.72
CA LEU A 26 17.47 -2.22 -2.49
C LEU A 26 18.99 -2.05 -2.44
N GLU A 27 19.65 -1.95 -3.59
CA GLU A 27 21.11 -1.84 -3.69
C GLU A 27 21.59 -0.38 -3.64
N LYS A 28 20.80 0.58 -4.16
CA LYS A 28 21.22 1.99 -4.30
C LYS A 28 20.04 2.96 -4.50
N PRO A 29 20.22 4.26 -4.22
CA PRO A 29 19.19 5.27 -4.46
C PRO A 29 18.84 5.39 -5.94
N ILE A 30 17.57 5.73 -6.22
CA ILE A 30 17.00 5.82 -7.59
C ILE A 30 17.87 6.67 -8.54
N GLN A 31 18.41 7.80 -8.07
CA GLN A 31 19.25 8.70 -8.86
C GLN A 31 20.53 8.06 -9.43
N ASN A 32 20.96 6.92 -8.87
CA ASN A 32 22.14 6.16 -9.30
C ASN A 32 21.77 4.92 -10.15
N ILE A 33 20.48 4.70 -10.43
CA ILE A 33 20.00 3.64 -11.32
C ILE A 33 19.96 4.19 -12.74
N THR A 34 20.45 3.42 -13.72
CA THR A 34 20.37 3.81 -15.13
C THR A 34 19.44 2.89 -15.91
N VAL A 35 18.80 3.41 -16.97
CA VAL A 35 17.98 2.58 -17.88
C VAL A 35 18.81 1.42 -18.45
N ARG A 36 20.10 1.66 -18.74
CA ARG A 36 21.03 0.64 -19.21
C ARG A 36 21.09 -0.55 -18.25
N GLU A 37 21.44 -0.27 -17.01
CA GLU A 37 21.65 -1.28 -15.97
C GLU A 37 20.34 -2.01 -15.65
N LEU A 38 19.23 -1.27 -15.56
CA LEU A 38 17.92 -1.85 -15.37
C LEU A 38 17.58 -2.86 -16.48
N CYS A 39 17.78 -2.46 -17.75
CA CYS A 39 17.54 -3.32 -18.90
C CYS A 39 18.44 -4.56 -18.90
N GLU A 40 19.72 -4.41 -18.54
CA GLU A 40 20.67 -5.51 -18.41
C GLU A 40 20.22 -6.50 -17.32
N LYS A 41 19.83 -6.00 -16.14
CA LYS A 41 19.34 -6.83 -15.02
C LYS A 41 17.99 -7.51 -15.33
N ALA A 42 17.09 -6.82 -16.02
CA ALA A 42 15.79 -7.35 -16.42
C ALA A 42 15.85 -8.32 -17.62
N GLN A 43 16.99 -8.39 -18.32
CA GLN A 43 17.13 -9.06 -19.61
C GLN A 43 16.12 -8.55 -20.67
N VAL A 44 15.93 -7.24 -20.71
CA VAL A 44 15.01 -6.54 -21.63
C VAL A 44 15.81 -5.59 -22.53
N ASN A 45 15.45 -5.50 -23.81
CA ASN A 45 16.10 -4.54 -24.71
C ASN A 45 15.72 -3.10 -24.33
N ARG A 46 16.66 -2.15 -24.39
CA ARG A 46 16.40 -0.73 -24.11
C ARG A 46 15.29 -0.14 -24.98
N GLY A 47 15.24 -0.51 -26.26
CA GLY A 47 14.14 -0.11 -27.14
C GLY A 47 12.78 -0.55 -26.60
N THR A 48 12.70 -1.75 -26.03
CA THR A 48 11.49 -2.25 -25.37
C THR A 48 11.16 -1.49 -24.09
N PHE A 49 12.15 -1.09 -23.30
CA PHE A 49 11.93 -0.20 -22.15
C PHE A 49 11.28 1.12 -22.60
N TYR A 50 11.85 1.75 -23.63
CA TYR A 50 11.35 3.04 -24.14
C TYR A 50 9.99 2.97 -24.83
N LEU A 51 9.46 1.77 -25.14
CA LEU A 51 8.06 1.61 -25.55
C LEU A 51 7.07 1.78 -24.39
N HIS A 52 7.55 1.69 -23.15
CA HIS A 52 6.71 1.70 -21.95
C HIS A 52 7.00 2.87 -21.04
N TYR A 53 8.26 3.33 -20.98
CA TYR A 53 8.73 4.31 -20.00
C TYR A 53 9.72 5.28 -20.63
N LYS A 54 9.63 6.55 -20.26
CA LYS A 54 10.56 7.61 -20.70
C LYS A 54 11.91 7.50 -20.02
N ASP A 55 11.91 7.21 -18.72
CA ASP A 55 13.09 7.06 -17.87
C ASP A 55 12.75 6.26 -16.60
N ILE A 56 13.70 6.17 -15.67
CA ILE A 56 13.53 5.43 -14.40
C ILE A 56 12.48 6.06 -13.47
N TYR A 57 12.24 7.36 -13.56
CA TYR A 57 11.28 8.07 -12.72
C TYR A 57 9.87 7.84 -13.25
N ASP A 58 9.69 7.84 -14.56
CA ASP A 58 8.42 7.45 -15.22
C ASP A 58 8.06 5.98 -14.91
N LEU A 59 9.05 5.10 -14.80
CA LEU A 59 8.82 3.73 -14.30
C LEU A 59 8.35 3.75 -12.83
N MET A 60 9.02 4.49 -11.95
CA MET A 60 8.62 4.59 -10.54
C MET A 60 7.18 5.13 -10.42
N GLU A 61 6.87 6.24 -11.08
CA GLU A 61 5.55 6.87 -11.08
C GLU A 61 4.48 5.92 -11.62
N SER A 62 4.78 5.17 -12.69
CA SER A 62 3.86 4.17 -13.21
C SER A 62 3.57 3.07 -12.19
N ILE A 63 4.54 2.67 -11.37
CA ILE A 63 4.30 1.64 -10.36
C ILE A 63 3.53 2.21 -9.16
N GLU A 64 3.89 3.41 -8.70
CA GLU A 64 3.14 4.11 -7.64
C GLU A 64 1.68 4.33 -8.04
N THR A 65 1.44 4.74 -9.29
CA THR A 65 0.09 4.92 -9.84
C THR A 65 -0.69 3.61 -9.85
N GLN A 66 -0.06 2.52 -10.31
CA GLN A 66 -0.70 1.20 -10.31
C GLN A 66 -1.07 0.77 -8.89
N MET A 67 -0.17 0.92 -7.92
CA MET A 67 -0.43 0.57 -6.52
C MET A 67 -1.55 1.43 -5.90
N THR A 68 -1.58 2.73 -6.23
CA THR A 68 -2.62 3.66 -5.78
C THR A 68 -3.99 3.23 -6.31
N GLN A 69 -4.06 2.85 -7.60
CA GLN A 69 -5.29 2.36 -8.22
C GLN A 69 -5.76 1.04 -7.58
N GLU A 70 -4.87 0.06 -7.45
CA GLU A 70 -5.18 -1.23 -6.84
C GLU A 70 -5.63 -1.08 -5.38
N LEU A 71 -5.00 -0.20 -4.59
CA LEU A 71 -5.46 0.10 -3.23
C LEU A 71 -6.83 0.80 -3.23
N GLY A 72 -7.04 1.75 -4.14
CA GLY A 72 -8.32 2.42 -4.31
C GLY A 72 -9.46 1.44 -4.60
N ASP A 73 -9.22 0.48 -5.50
CA ASP A 73 -10.18 -0.58 -5.83
C ASP A 73 -10.51 -1.46 -4.62
N VAL A 74 -9.49 -1.82 -3.83
CA VAL A 74 -9.70 -2.53 -2.55
C VAL A 74 -10.58 -1.69 -1.62
N LEU A 75 -10.24 -0.42 -1.37
CA LEU A 75 -11.00 0.46 -0.47
C LEU A 75 -12.46 0.67 -0.93
N ILE A 76 -12.71 0.79 -2.23
CA ILE A 76 -14.07 0.88 -2.80
C ILE A 76 -14.85 -0.41 -2.52
N HIS A 77 -14.23 -1.57 -2.73
CA HIS A 77 -14.86 -2.86 -2.44
C HIS A 77 -15.28 -2.95 -0.97
N LEU A 78 -14.47 -2.40 -0.05
CA LEU A 78 -14.80 -2.33 1.37
C LEU A 78 -16.01 -1.43 1.69
N ASP A 79 -16.24 -0.33 0.95
CA ASP A 79 -17.39 0.57 1.19
C ASP A 79 -18.73 -0.09 0.83
N VAL A 80 -18.72 -0.99 -0.15
CA VAL A 80 -19.92 -1.65 -0.69
C VAL A 80 -20.30 -2.91 0.10
N MET A 81 -19.39 -3.46 0.92
CA MET A 81 -19.68 -4.65 1.72
C MET A 81 -20.71 -4.36 2.82
N PRO A 82 -21.66 -5.29 3.09
CA PRO A 82 -22.67 -5.09 4.13
C PRO A 82 -22.02 -4.99 5.52
N LYS A 83 -22.24 -3.84 6.17
CA LYS A 83 -21.74 -3.47 7.52
C LYS A 83 -22.22 -4.39 8.65
N ASN A 84 -23.08 -5.36 8.34
CA ASN A 84 -23.72 -6.28 9.29
C ASN A 84 -22.97 -7.62 9.42
N SER A 85 -21.83 -7.79 8.74
CA SER A 85 -21.01 -8.98 8.94
C SER A 85 -20.23 -8.84 10.24
N GLU A 86 -20.42 -9.76 11.18
CA GLU A 86 -19.68 -9.87 12.45
C GLU A 86 -18.15 -10.00 12.26
N SER A 87 -17.68 -10.10 11.01
CA SER A 87 -16.29 -10.22 10.63
C SER A 87 -15.82 -8.97 9.89
N LEU A 88 -15.44 -7.93 10.63
CA LEU A 88 -14.58 -6.86 10.13
C LEU A 88 -13.18 -7.40 9.73
N VAL A 89 -12.90 -8.71 9.79
CA VAL A 89 -11.60 -9.31 9.43
C VAL A 89 -11.37 -9.29 7.92
N GLU A 90 -12.43 -9.55 7.13
CA GLU A 90 -12.34 -9.73 5.68
C GLU A 90 -11.86 -8.46 4.95
N PRO A 91 -12.38 -7.25 5.27
CA PRO A 91 -11.88 -6.00 4.71
C PRO A 91 -10.39 -5.74 4.98
N TYR A 92 -9.94 -6.02 6.20
CA TYR A 92 -8.53 -5.86 6.57
C TYR A 92 -7.65 -6.85 5.82
N ARG A 93 -8.11 -8.10 5.67
CA ARG A 93 -7.36 -9.12 4.96
C ARG A 93 -7.04 -8.71 3.53
N GLU A 94 -7.98 -8.12 2.79
CA GLU A 94 -7.76 -7.67 1.41
C GLU A 94 -6.65 -6.62 1.32
N VAL A 95 -6.63 -5.64 2.25
CA VAL A 95 -5.57 -4.62 2.32
C VAL A 95 -4.21 -5.27 2.60
N PHE A 96 -4.12 -6.16 3.60
CA PHE A 96 -2.84 -6.82 3.93
C PHE A 96 -2.38 -7.80 2.84
N GLU A 97 -3.31 -8.42 2.11
CA GLU A 97 -2.99 -9.29 0.98
C GLU A 97 -2.45 -8.47 -0.20
N PHE A 98 -3.07 -7.32 -0.50
CA PHE A 98 -2.54 -6.35 -1.46
C PHE A 98 -1.12 -5.90 -1.10
N LEU A 99 -0.87 -5.57 0.17
CA LEU A 99 0.46 -5.17 0.66
C LEU A 99 1.47 -6.31 0.52
N LYS A 100 1.07 -7.56 0.80
CA LYS A 100 1.94 -8.73 0.62
C LYS A 100 2.27 -8.99 -0.85
N GLN A 101 1.30 -8.86 -1.74
CA GLN A 101 1.49 -9.01 -3.19
C GLN A 101 2.41 -7.94 -3.77
N ASN A 102 2.44 -6.75 -3.14
CA ASN A 102 3.32 -5.63 -3.49
C ASN A 102 4.54 -5.49 -2.55
N SER A 103 4.93 -6.57 -1.86
CA SER A 103 6.02 -6.58 -0.88
C SER A 103 7.35 -6.10 -1.43
N ASP A 104 7.65 -6.36 -2.71
CA ASP A 104 8.86 -5.92 -3.40
C ASP A 104 9.08 -4.40 -3.29
N ILE A 105 8.00 -3.64 -3.35
CA ILE A 105 8.02 -2.17 -3.23
C ILE A 105 7.76 -1.71 -1.81
N CYS A 106 6.89 -2.39 -1.06
CA CYS A 106 6.66 -2.05 0.34
C CYS A 106 7.95 -2.12 1.17
N ILE A 107 8.86 -3.07 0.92
CA ILE A 107 10.15 -3.13 1.63
C ILE A 107 10.97 -1.86 1.39
N ILE A 108 11.02 -1.40 0.15
CA ILE A 108 11.79 -0.20 -0.24
C ILE A 108 11.17 1.05 0.40
N LEU A 109 9.85 1.17 0.33
CA LEU A 109 9.10 2.31 0.84
C LEU A 109 9.03 2.36 2.36
N LEU A 110 9.04 1.22 3.05
CA LEU A 110 8.95 1.18 4.51
C LEU A 110 10.33 1.22 5.18
N GLY A 111 11.41 1.11 4.40
CA GLY A 111 12.80 1.16 4.85
C GLY A 111 13.24 2.56 5.31
N GLU A 112 14.40 2.62 5.98
CA GLU A 112 14.89 3.84 6.65
C GLU A 112 15.16 5.03 5.71
N ASN A 113 15.40 4.76 4.42
CA ASN A 113 15.76 5.79 3.42
C ASN A 113 14.59 6.14 2.47
N SER A 114 13.36 5.75 2.81
CA SER A 114 12.20 5.94 1.95
C SER A 114 11.81 7.41 1.81
N ASP A 115 11.41 7.82 0.61
CA ASP A 115 10.63 9.04 0.44
C ASP A 115 9.24 8.85 1.06
N PHE A 116 8.97 9.59 2.13
CA PHE A 116 7.70 9.55 2.87
C PHE A 116 6.50 9.99 2.02
N ALA A 117 6.72 10.66 0.88
CA ALA A 117 5.64 11.20 0.05
C ALA A 117 4.65 10.13 -0.42
N PHE A 118 5.12 8.97 -0.89
CA PHE A 118 4.22 7.94 -1.40
C PHE A 118 3.45 7.22 -0.29
N ILE A 119 4.10 6.90 0.84
CA ILE A 119 3.39 6.35 2.01
C ILE A 119 2.31 7.33 2.47
N ASN A 120 2.63 8.62 2.57
CA ASN A 120 1.66 9.63 2.98
C ASN A 120 0.45 9.69 2.03
N ARG A 121 0.65 9.50 0.72
CA ARG A 121 -0.46 9.39 -0.24
C ARG A 121 -1.35 8.18 0.05
N LEU A 122 -0.76 6.99 0.27
CA LEU A 122 -1.53 5.79 0.60
C LEU A 122 -2.29 5.93 1.92
N LEU A 123 -1.68 6.55 2.93
CA LEU A 123 -2.35 6.85 4.20
C LEU A 123 -3.52 7.80 4.00
N ASN A 124 -3.33 8.89 3.26
CA ASN A 124 -4.40 9.86 3.02
C ASN A 124 -5.60 9.22 2.30
N MET A 125 -5.38 8.31 1.36
CA MET A 125 -6.46 7.52 0.76
C MET A 125 -7.24 6.71 1.81
N GLY A 126 -6.52 6.06 2.72
CA GLY A 126 -7.13 5.35 3.85
C GLY A 126 -7.85 6.28 4.84
N LYS A 127 -7.37 7.53 5.02
CA LYS A 127 -7.95 8.53 5.93
C LYS A 127 -9.35 8.92 5.49
N GLU A 128 -9.51 9.29 4.23
CA GLU A 128 -10.80 9.72 3.67
C GLU A 128 -11.87 8.63 3.82
N TYR A 129 -11.49 7.38 3.54
CA TYR A 129 -12.35 6.22 3.73
C TYR A 129 -12.69 5.99 5.21
N SER A 130 -11.69 5.98 6.09
CA SER A 130 -11.84 5.57 7.48
C SER A 130 -12.59 6.60 8.32
N LEU A 131 -12.35 7.89 8.12
CA LEU A 131 -12.98 8.96 8.91
C LEU A 131 -14.50 8.95 8.77
N LYS A 132 -15.01 8.77 7.54
CA LYS A 132 -16.45 8.66 7.29
C LYS A 132 -17.06 7.50 8.10
N GLN A 133 -16.41 6.34 8.07
CA GLN A 133 -16.87 5.16 8.83
C GLN A 133 -16.81 5.39 10.33
N TYR A 134 -15.76 6.04 10.84
CA TYR A 134 -15.64 6.33 12.27
C TYR A 134 -16.72 7.30 12.76
N MET A 135 -17.04 8.35 11.99
CA MET A 135 -18.11 9.28 12.35
C MET A 135 -19.49 8.60 12.37
N GLU A 136 -19.74 7.66 11.45
CA GLU A 136 -20.99 6.88 11.43
C GLU A 136 -21.08 5.89 12.60
N CYS A 137 -19.99 5.19 12.93
CA CYS A 137 -19.98 4.18 14.00
C CYS A 137 -19.85 4.76 15.42
N TYR A 138 -19.25 5.95 15.56
CA TYR A 138 -18.95 6.59 16.85
C TYR A 138 -19.48 8.02 16.89
N PRO A 139 -20.82 8.22 16.92
CA PRO A 139 -21.44 9.54 16.84
C PRO A 139 -21.16 10.46 18.04
N MET A 140 -20.55 9.92 19.11
CA MET A 140 -20.15 10.68 20.30
C MET A 140 -18.75 11.28 20.19
N ALA A 141 -17.93 10.82 19.24
CA ALA A 141 -16.61 11.38 19.00
C ALA A 141 -16.73 12.63 18.12
N ASP A 142 -16.06 13.71 18.53
CA ASP A 142 -15.94 14.89 17.67
C ASP A 142 -14.89 14.69 16.57
N GLU A 143 -14.90 15.58 15.58
CA GLU A 143 -14.00 15.52 14.43
C GLU A 143 -12.53 15.45 14.89
N LYS A 144 -12.12 16.32 15.82
CA LYS A 144 -10.75 16.38 16.33
C LYS A 144 -10.33 15.06 17.00
N GLN A 145 -11.22 14.44 17.75
CA GLN A 145 -11.01 13.13 18.38
C GLN A 145 -10.84 12.03 17.33
N THR A 146 -11.65 12.02 16.28
CA THR A 146 -11.52 11.06 15.17
C THR A 146 -10.23 11.26 14.38
N GLU A 147 -9.76 12.50 14.21
CA GLU A 147 -8.49 12.80 13.54
C GLU A 147 -7.27 12.28 14.33
N TYR A 148 -7.21 12.55 15.64
CA TYR A 148 -6.12 12.03 16.48
C TYR A 148 -6.14 10.51 16.57
N PHE A 149 -7.34 9.91 16.67
CA PHE A 149 -7.49 8.46 16.63
C PHE A 149 -6.94 7.87 15.33
N TYR A 150 -7.31 8.46 14.18
CA TYR A 150 -6.80 8.04 12.89
C TYR A 150 -5.27 8.16 12.83
N SER A 151 -4.70 9.28 13.29
CA SER A 151 -3.24 9.48 13.32
C SER A 151 -2.52 8.43 14.17
N PHE A 152 -3.07 8.08 15.33
CA PHE A 152 -2.53 7.04 16.21
C PHE A 152 -2.58 5.65 15.55
N ILE A 153 -3.73 5.25 15.01
CA ILE A 153 -3.91 3.93 14.39
C ILE A 153 -3.11 3.77 13.11
N SER A 154 -3.12 4.77 12.23
CA SER A 154 -2.32 4.75 11.00
C SER A 154 -0.82 4.63 11.31
N SER A 155 -0.33 5.37 12.30
CA SER A 155 1.06 5.26 12.76
C SER A 155 1.38 3.87 13.31
N GLY A 156 0.45 3.28 14.09
CA GLY A 156 0.57 1.91 14.57
C GLY A 156 0.62 0.87 13.44
N TYR A 157 -0.20 1.05 12.39
CA TYR A 157 -0.17 0.19 11.21
C TYR A 157 1.13 0.30 10.43
N ILE A 158 1.67 1.51 10.25
CA ILE A 158 3.00 1.68 9.63
C ILE A 158 4.07 0.93 10.43
N GLY A 159 4.03 1.02 11.77
CA GLY A 159 4.94 0.27 12.64
C GLY A 159 4.81 -1.24 12.45
N LEU A 160 3.58 -1.76 12.42
CA LEU A 160 3.30 -3.17 12.16
C LEU A 160 3.79 -3.62 10.78
N LEU A 161 3.54 -2.81 9.74
CA LEU A 161 3.98 -3.09 8.38
C LEU A 161 5.50 -3.06 8.25
N ARG A 162 6.18 -2.10 8.90
CA ARG A 162 7.64 -2.07 8.97
C ARG A 162 8.20 -3.34 9.62
N GLN A 163 7.61 -3.78 10.72
CA GLN A 163 8.02 -5.02 11.38
C GLN A 163 7.79 -6.24 10.49
N TRP A 164 6.67 -6.29 9.76
CA TRP A 164 6.36 -7.38 8.85
C TRP A 164 7.28 -7.39 7.62
N ALA A 165 7.60 -6.21 7.08
CA ALA A 165 8.54 -6.04 5.98
C ALA A 165 9.98 -6.40 6.38
N ALA A 166 10.42 -6.02 7.58
CA ALA A 166 11.73 -6.40 8.13
C ALA A 166 11.88 -7.91 8.32
N ASN A 167 10.76 -8.64 8.40
CA ASN A 167 10.68 -10.09 8.46
C ASN A 167 10.31 -10.72 7.10
N ASP A 168 10.55 -10.03 5.98
CA ASP A 168 10.29 -10.49 4.61
C ASP A 168 8.85 -10.98 4.36
N PHE A 169 7.87 -10.37 5.02
CA PHE A 169 6.44 -10.75 4.91
C PHE A 169 6.19 -12.25 5.21
N ARG A 170 7.00 -12.85 6.10
CA ARG A 170 6.97 -14.29 6.40
C ARG A 170 5.61 -14.77 6.93
N ASP A 171 4.99 -13.98 7.80
CA ASP A 171 3.67 -14.28 8.35
C ASP A 171 2.56 -14.14 7.28
N SER A 172 1.44 -14.83 7.49
CA SER A 172 0.29 -14.72 6.58
C SER A 172 -0.37 -13.34 6.67
N ALA A 173 -0.86 -12.81 5.55
CA ALA A 173 -1.59 -11.54 5.54
C ALA A 173 -2.82 -11.59 6.46
N THR A 174 -3.47 -12.76 6.58
CA THR A 174 -4.60 -12.97 7.48
C THR A 174 -4.20 -12.80 8.94
N SER A 175 -3.06 -13.37 9.36
CA SER A 175 -2.58 -13.25 10.73
C SER A 175 -2.30 -11.80 11.12
N ILE A 176 -1.66 -11.05 10.22
CA ILE A 176 -1.36 -9.63 10.45
C ILE A 176 -2.65 -8.79 10.41
N ALA A 177 -3.58 -9.09 9.50
CA ALA A 177 -4.87 -8.42 9.43
C ALA A 177 -5.70 -8.58 10.72
N VAL A 178 -5.78 -9.80 11.26
CA VAL A 178 -6.46 -10.07 12.55
C VAL A 178 -5.79 -9.30 13.69
N MET A 179 -4.46 -9.27 13.72
CA MET A 179 -3.72 -8.50 14.74
C MET A 179 -4.01 -6.99 14.63
N ALA A 180 -3.92 -6.43 13.42
CA ALA A 180 -4.19 -5.02 13.16
C ALA A 180 -5.62 -4.63 13.55
N GLN A 181 -6.60 -5.45 13.17
CA GLN A 181 -8.00 -5.25 13.49
C GLN A 181 -8.24 -5.28 15.01
N ASN A 182 -7.68 -6.24 15.72
CA ASN A 182 -7.83 -6.34 17.18
C ASN A 182 -7.26 -5.11 17.90
N LEU A 183 -6.10 -4.61 17.45
CA LEU A 183 -5.51 -3.37 17.99
C LEU A 183 -6.41 -2.16 17.74
N MET A 184 -6.96 -2.04 16.52
CA MET A 184 -7.90 -0.97 16.18
C MET A 184 -9.17 -1.03 17.01
N LEU A 185 -9.84 -2.18 17.08
CA LEU A 185 -11.07 -2.35 17.86
C LEU A 185 -10.84 -2.09 19.35
N GLY A 186 -9.68 -2.50 19.88
CA GLY A 186 -9.28 -2.19 21.25
C GLY A 186 -9.16 -0.69 21.49
N ALA A 187 -8.48 0.02 20.59
CA ALA A 187 -8.30 1.47 20.67
C ALA A 187 -9.60 2.25 20.39
N ALA A 188 -10.48 1.74 19.53
CA ALA A 188 -11.74 2.40 19.14
C ALA A 188 -12.71 2.57 20.31
N LYS A 189 -12.53 1.82 21.40
CA LYS A 189 -13.21 2.07 22.68
C LYS A 189 -12.99 3.51 23.19
N ALA A 190 -11.85 4.14 22.87
CA ALA A 190 -11.58 5.52 23.20
C ALA A 190 -12.50 6.52 22.47
N LEU A 191 -13.12 6.14 21.34
CA LEU A 191 -14.09 6.96 20.61
C LEU A 191 -15.50 6.89 21.20
N GLN A 192 -15.77 5.96 22.11
CA GLN A 192 -17.09 5.83 22.75
C GLN A 192 -17.33 6.85 23.86
N MET A 193 -16.28 7.54 24.30
CA MET A 193 -16.34 8.57 25.35
C MET A 193 -15.99 9.93 24.75
N PRO A 194 -16.85 10.95 24.87
CA PRO A 194 -16.57 12.27 24.34
C PRO A 194 -15.38 12.90 25.08
N MET A 195 -14.42 13.46 24.34
CA MET A 195 -13.29 14.19 24.93
C MET A 195 -13.67 15.65 25.22
N LYS A 196 -13.22 16.18 26.35
CA LYS A 196 -13.28 17.62 26.64
C LYS A 196 -11.92 18.24 26.34
N TRP A 197 -11.86 19.05 25.29
CA TRP A 197 -10.67 19.83 24.97
C TRP A 197 -10.58 21.02 25.95
N THR A 198 -9.44 21.14 26.62
CA THR A 198 -9.09 22.28 27.50
C THR A 198 -8.21 23.27 26.77
#